data_AF-A0AAV6AT66-F1
#
_entry.id   AF-A0AAV6AT66-F1
#
_cell.length_a   1.000
_cell.length_b   1.000
_cell.length_c   1.000
_cell.angle_alpha   90.00
_cell.angle_beta   90.00
_cell.angle_gamma   90.00
#
_symmetry.space_group_name_H-M   'P 1'
#
loop_
_entity.id
_entity.type
_entity.pdbx_description
1 polymer ?
#
loop_
_entity_poly.entity_id
_entity_poly.type
_entity_poly.pdbx_seq_one_letter_code
_entity_poly.pdbx_strand_id
1 'polypeptide(L)' 'MPRLEYVIFKDKNGCRLRVGDEETGPLTEAEARRIALRKARALQMAGRTVAVVMQGPDMSLRTEWIGAPFGGRVEA' A
#
# COMPACT_ATOMS: atom_id res chain seq x y z
N MET A 1 -16.71 -5.90 -2.75
CA MET A 1 -15.86 -5.23 -3.76
C MET A 1 -14.45 -5.79 -3.62
N PRO A 2 -13.72 -6.13 -4.71
CA PRO A 2 -12.35 -6.61 -4.60
C PRO A 2 -11.47 -5.49 -4.04
N ARG A 3 -10.85 -5.74 -2.89
CA ARG A 3 -9.97 -4.80 -2.19
C ARG A 3 -8.58 -4.97 -2.80
N LEU A 4 -8.00 -3.89 -3.32
CA LEU A 4 -6.61 -3.92 -3.77
C LEU A 4 -5.71 -3.55 -2.59
N GLU A 5 -4.75 -4.41 -2.28
CA GLU A 5 -3.81 -4.22 -1.17
C GLU A 5 -2.40 -4.01 -1.71
N TYR A 6 -1.77 -2.93 -1.24
CA TYR A 6 -0.37 -2.60 -1.46
C TYR A 6 0.40 -2.99 -0.21
N VAL A 7 1.17 -4.06 -0.26
CA VAL A 7 1.93 -4.55 0.90
C VAL A 7 3.39 -4.18 0.72
N ILE A 8 3.91 -3.35 1.62
CA ILE A 8 5.34 -3.02 1.71
C ILE A 8 5.95 -3.98 2.71
N PHE A 9 6.75 -4.92 2.22
CA PHE A 9 7.55 -5.85 3.01
C PHE A 9 8.93 -5.27 3.25
N LYS A 10 9.31 -5.05 4.51
CA LYS A 10 10.68 -4.73 4.88
C LYS A 10 11.40 -6.01 5.33
N ASP A 11 12.56 -6.27 4.73
CA ASP A 11 13.48 -7.32 5.15
C ASP A 11 14.89 -6.74 5.34
N LYS A 12 15.86 -7.59 5.70
CA LYS A 12 17.25 -7.19 5.92
C LYS A 12 17.94 -6.57 4.70
N ASN A 13 17.40 -6.77 3.50
CA ASN A 13 17.95 -6.30 2.23
C ASN A 13 17.24 -5.03 1.72
N GLY A 14 16.12 -4.62 2.31
CA GLY A 14 15.39 -3.42 1.91
C GLY A 14 13.87 -3.57 2.04
N CYS A 15 13.13 -2.76 1.29
CA CYS A 15 11.68 -2.84 1.18
C CYS A 15 11.27 -3.41 -0.19
N ARG A 16 10.19 -4.18 -0.24
CA ARG A 16 9.58 -4.71 -1.46
C ARG A 16 8.10 -4.37 -1.44
N LEU A 17 7.57 -3.86 -2.55
CA LEU A 17 6.16 -3.55 -2.68
C LEU A 17 5.46 -4.65 -3.48
N ARG A 18 4.49 -5.30 -2.86
CA ARG A 18 3.60 -6.28 -3.49
C ARG A 18 2.23 -5.67 -3.73
N VAL A 19 1.67 -5.87 -4.92
CA VAL A 19 0.37 -5.34 -5.33
C VAL A 19 -0.39 -6.44 -6.08
N GLY A 20 -1.32 -7.11 -5.41
CA GLY A 20 -1.91 -8.34 -5.96
C GLY A 20 -0.81 -9.37 -6.23
N ASP A 21 -0.67 -9.77 -7.50
CA ASP A 21 0.33 -10.75 -7.97
C ASP A 21 1.65 -10.10 -8.45
N GLU A 22 1.73 -8.77 -8.52
CA GLU A 22 2.95 -8.06 -8.90
C GLU A 22 3.83 -7.80 -7.67
N GLU A 23 5.12 -8.12 -7.75
CA GLU A 23 6.14 -7.73 -6.78
C GLU A 23 7.18 -6.81 -7.46
N THR A 24 7.45 -5.66 -6.87
CA THR A 24 8.57 -4.80 -7.30
C THR A 24 9.87 -5.25 -6.63
N GLY A 25 10.99 -4.97 -7.29
CA GLY A 25 12.34 -5.22 -6.75
C GLY A 25 12.65 -4.46 -5.44
N PRO A 26 13.87 -4.62 -4.90
CA PRO A 26 14.27 -3.97 -3.67
C PRO A 26 14.27 -2.44 -3.83
N LEU A 27 13.51 -1.79 -2.96
CA LEU A 27 13.30 -0.35 -2.87
C LEU A 27 13.68 0.11 -1.46
N THR A 28 13.94 1.39 -1.30
CA THR A 28 13.91 1.99 0.03
C THR A 28 12.47 2.09 0.55
N GLU A 29 12.32 2.20 1.87
CA GLU A 29 11.01 2.39 2.51
C GLU A 29 10.27 3.62 1.96
N ALA A 30 11.00 4.71 1.73
CA ALA A 30 10.46 5.95 1.18
C ALA A 30 9.97 5.77 -0.27
N GLU A 31 10.70 5.01 -1.09
CA GLU A 31 10.31 4.72 -2.47
C GLU A 31 9.10 3.78 -2.54
N ALA A 32 9.12 2.69 -1.76
CA ALA A 32 8.00 1.76 -1.67
C ALA A 32 6.72 2.49 -1.24
N ARG A 33 6.81 3.35 -0.22
CA ARG A 33 5.69 4.19 0.22
C ARG A 33 5.24 5.16 -0.87
N ARG A 34 6.17 5.85 -1.54
CA ARG A 34 5.83 6.80 -2.62
C ARG A 34 5.11 6.10 -3.78
N ILE A 35 5.58 4.92 -4.19
CA ILE A 35 4.97 4.15 -5.28
C ILE A 35 3.59 3.63 -4.87
N ALA A 36 3.47 3.07 -3.65
CA ALA A 36 2.20 2.60 -3.10
C ALA A 36 1.16 3.72 -3.06
N LEU A 37 1.52 4.89 -2.50
CA LEU A 37 0.64 6.06 -2.44
C LEU A 37 0.26 6.58 -3.84
N ARG A 38 1.21 6.65 -4.77
CA ARG A 38 0.95 7.11 -6.14
C ARG A 38 -0.03 6.18 -6.87
N LYS A 39 0.18 4.85 -6.79
CA LYS A 39 -0.70 3.86 -7.41
C LYS A 39 -2.08 3.82 -6.71
N ALA A 40 -2.10 3.88 -5.38
CA ALA A 40 -3.34 3.95 -4.60
C ALA A 40 -4.17 5.19 -4.95
N ARG A 41 -3.53 6.36 -5.13
CA ARG A 41 -4.22 7.59 -5.55
C ARG A 41 -4.83 7.48 -6.94
N ALA A 42 -4.17 6.82 -7.88
CA ALA A 42 -4.74 6.58 -9.22
C ALA A 42 -6.01 5.71 -9.15
N LEU A 43 -6.01 4.68 -8.30
CA LEU A 43 -7.16 3.81 -8.09
C LEU A 43 -8.27 4.46 -7.28
N GLN A 44 -7.91 5.30 -6.31
CA GLN A 44 -8.83 6.16 -5.58
C GLN A 44 -9.61 7.03 -6.57
N MET A 45 -8.93 7.71 -7.50
CA MET A 45 -9.59 8.53 -8.55
C MET A 45 -10.50 7.70 -9.46
N ALA A 46 -10.23 6.39 -9.60
CA ALA A 46 -11.09 5.43 -10.31
C ALA A 46 -12.25 4.89 -9.44
N GLY A 47 -12.48 5.45 -8.25
CA GLY A 47 -13.57 5.06 -7.35
C GLY A 47 -13.30 3.78 -6.54
N ARG A 48 -12.05 3.30 -6.49
CA ARG A 48 -11.69 2.09 -5.74
C ARG A 48 -11.14 2.42 -4.36
N THR A 49 -11.43 1.54 -3.40
CA THR A 49 -10.81 1.59 -2.06
C THR A 49 -9.54 0.77 -2.05
N VAL A 50 -8.47 1.35 -1.51
CA VAL A 50 -7.14 0.75 -1.50
C VAL A 50 -6.58 0.72 -0.08
N ALA A 51 -5.95 -0.39 0.29
CA ALA A 51 -5.16 -0.50 1.52
C ALA A 51 -3.67 -0.39 1.20
N VAL A 52 -2.91 0.37 1.99
CA VAL A 52 -1.45 0.30 2.02
C VAL A 52 -1.05 -0.31 3.36
N VAL A 53 -0.49 -1.51 3.33
CA VAL A 53 -0.06 -2.26 4.52
C VAL A 53 1.45 -2.26 4.55
N MET A 54 2.04 -1.85 5.67
CA MET A 54 3.47 -2.00 5.93
C MET A 54 3.69 -3.16 6.89
N GLN A 55 4.52 -4.12 6.48
CA GLN A 55 4.88 -5.32 7.22
C GLN A 55 6.39 -5.49 7.25
N GLY A 56 6.97 -5.82 8.39
CA GLY A 56 8.39 -6.11 8.50
C GLY A 56 8.78 -6.52 9.91
N PRO A 57 9.93 -7.20 10.09
CA PRO A 57 10.39 -7.65 11.40
C PRO A 57 10.66 -6.49 12.37
N ASP A 58 11.05 -5.33 11.83
CA ASP A 58 11.32 -4.09 12.59
C ASP A 58 10.22 -3.03 12.43
N MET A 59 9.08 -3.37 11.82
CA MET A 59 7.97 -2.44 11.59
C MET A 59 6.71 -2.94 12.27
N SER A 60 6.14 -2.10 13.15
CA SER A 60 4.77 -2.32 13.62
C SER A 60 3.84 -2.40 12.41
N LEU A 61 2.96 -3.40 12.39
CA LEU A 61 1.93 -3.54 11.37
C LEU A 61 1.16 -2.21 11.28
N ARG A 62 1.29 -1.51 10.15
CA ARG A 62 0.61 -0.23 9.92
C ARG A 62 -0.20 -0.36 8.65
N THR A 63 -1.50 -0.09 8.76
CA THR A 63 -2.42 -0.10 7.63
C THR A 63 -2.94 1.31 7.42
N GLU A 64 -2.65 1.89 6.26
CA GLU A 64 -3.16 3.18 5.82
C GLU A 64 -4.24 2.94 4.76
N TRP A 65 -5.46 3.39 5.03
CA TRP A 65 -6.59 3.23 4.12
C TRP A 65 -6.76 4.48 3.26
N ILE A 66 -6.78 4.29 1.95
CA ILE A 66 -7.05 5.36 0.99
C ILE A 66 -8.43 5.08 0.40
N GLY A 67 -9.43 5.76 0.98
CA GLY A 67 -10.83 5.68 0.55
C GLY A 67 -11.08 6.42 -0.76
N ALA A 68 -12.07 5.98 -1.53
CA ALA A 68 -12.52 6.67 -2.74
C ALA A 68 -12.87 8.16 -2.43
N PRO A 69 -12.63 9.10 -3.36
CA PRO A 69 -12.86 10.53 -3.14
C PRO A 69 -14.34 10.84 -2.86
N PHE A 70 -15.24 9.92 -3.22
CA PHE A 70 -16.64 9.94 -2.85
C PHE A 70 -16.89 8.88 -1.76
N GLY A 71 -16.63 9.26 -0.51
CA GLY A 71 -17.29 8.68 0.66
C GLY A 71 -17.10 7.17 0.91
N GLY A 72 -15.87 6.73 1.15
CA GLY A 72 -15.62 5.46 1.85
C GLY A 72 -14.97 5.73 3.19
N ARG A 73 -15.79 5.86 4.25
CA ARG A 73 -15.36 6.07 5.64
C ARG A 73 -14.33 5.00 6.04
N VAL A 74 -13.14 5.44 6.43
CA VAL A 74 -12.13 4.58 7.06
C VAL A 74 -12.54 4.42 8.53
N GLU A 75 -13.09 3.26 8.90
CA GLU A 75 -13.25 2.91 10.32
C GLU A 75 -11.92 2.37 10.86
N ALA A 76 -11.64 2.76 12.10
CA ALA A 76 -10.40 2.57 12.86
C ALA A 76 -10.14 1.12 13.25
#